data_AF-A0A5N5EES6-F1
#
_entry.id   AF-A0A5N5EES6-F1
#
_cell.length_a   1.000
_cell.length_b   1.000
_cell.length_c   1.000
_cell.angle_alpha   90.00
_cell.angle_beta   90.00
_cell.angle_gamma   90.00
#
_symmetry.space_group_name_H-M   'P 1'
#
loop_
_entity.id
_entity.type
_entity.pdbx_description
1 polymer ?
#
loop_
_entity_poly.entity_id
_entity_poly.type
_entity_poly.pdbx_seq_one_letter_code
_entity_poly.pdbx_strand_id
1 'polypeptide(L)'
;MDNDIAIALIGVIGVGGTVVGTFAGTVLGARIQARGGHDQTQAARDAATTVATATARQAMIERRWATLAEYLRAAAALHESANRLYALSADVRVAGSLITVDGPALEADVEERRHALLYAYAEAELGAPAEMRPLVSDLKDRTFFHVEQSIRARDLISAHAVLRGLAAAQGQDSPAGRAHRAVTTPSAPFPVDDTTREDLARWRTEAVRALEDVRELTFEQSHLLAYLPEEDQTLIVIEAGDRYAEAWEALVVAARQTLRTHSP
;
A
#
# COMPACT_ATOMS: atom_id res chain seq x y z
N MET A 1 12.20 -14.39 -1.27
CA MET A 1 13.62 -14.04 -1.11
C MET A 1 13.76 -12.51 -1.21
N ASP A 2 12.83 -11.77 -0.59
CA ASP A 2 12.44 -10.43 -1.05
C ASP A 2 12.62 -9.33 0.01
N ASN A 3 12.74 -9.70 1.29
CA ASN A 3 13.06 -8.76 2.38
C ASN A 3 14.52 -8.27 2.35
N ASP A 4 15.46 -9.11 1.89
CA ASP A 4 16.89 -8.77 1.85
C ASP A 4 17.19 -7.63 0.84
N ILE A 5 16.32 -7.47 -0.16
CA ILE A 5 16.48 -6.49 -1.23
C ILE A 5 15.99 -5.09 -0.80
N ALA A 6 14.90 -5.02 -0.03
CA ALA A 6 14.45 -3.78 0.60
C ALA A 6 15.43 -3.34 1.69
N ILE A 7 15.95 -4.29 2.48
CA ILE A 7 17.01 -4.03 3.47
C ILE A 7 18.29 -3.54 2.79
N ALA A 8 18.66 -4.06 1.62
CA ALA A 8 19.83 -3.57 0.87
C ALA A 8 19.67 -2.11 0.40
N LEU A 9 18.48 -1.71 -0.04
CA LEU A 9 18.21 -0.31 -0.43
C LEU A 9 18.25 0.63 0.80
N ILE A 10 17.80 0.15 1.96
CA ILE A 10 17.81 0.88 3.24
C ILE A 10 19.22 0.92 3.86
N GLY A 11 20.01 -0.15 3.70
CA GLY A 11 21.33 -0.33 4.30
C GLY A 11 22.45 0.46 3.61
N VAL A 12 22.33 0.75 2.30
CA VAL A 12 23.33 1.54 1.55
C VAL A 12 23.40 3.01 2.02
N ILE A 13 22.34 3.52 2.66
CA ILE A 13 22.31 4.88 3.23
C ILE A 13 23.22 5.01 4.48
N GLY A 14 23.68 3.89 5.06
CA GLY A 14 24.54 3.84 6.25
C GLY A 14 26.00 4.25 6.04
N VAL A 15 26.46 4.56 4.83
CA VAL A 15 27.87 4.93 4.53
C VAL A 15 28.11 6.45 4.65
N GLY A 16 27.38 7.14 5.53
CA GLY A 16 27.57 8.58 5.81
C GLY A 16 28.80 8.92 6.66
N GLY A 17 29.54 7.93 7.17
CA GLY A 17 30.69 8.12 8.06
C GLY A 17 32.02 8.48 7.37
N THR A 18 32.19 8.13 6.09
CA THR A 18 33.43 8.38 5.31
C THR A 18 33.50 9.78 4.71
N VAL A 19 32.36 10.47 4.65
CA VAL A 19 32.22 11.80 4.08
C VAL A 19 33.08 12.76 4.91
N VAL A 20 32.78 12.99 6.21
CA VAL A 20 33.47 13.97 7.08
C VAL A 20 35.01 13.86 7.07
N GLY A 21 35.57 12.64 7.00
CA GLY A 21 37.02 12.41 6.98
C GLY A 21 37.75 12.95 5.74
N THR A 22 37.05 13.05 4.61
CA THR A 22 37.64 13.52 3.34
C THR A 22 37.63 15.06 3.26
N PHE A 23 36.62 15.73 3.85
CA PHE A 23 36.45 17.20 3.80
C PHE A 23 37.45 17.98 4.65
N ALA A 24 37.90 17.41 5.77
CA ALA A 24 38.97 18.02 6.56
C ALA A 24 40.29 18.05 5.78
N GLY A 25 40.56 17.03 4.95
CA GLY A 25 41.80 16.92 4.16
C GLY A 25 41.89 17.94 3.02
N THR A 26 40.80 18.19 2.27
CA THR A 26 40.83 19.06 1.09
C THR A 26 40.84 20.55 1.44
N VAL A 27 40.12 20.95 2.49
CA VAL A 27 40.07 22.35 2.95
C VAL A 27 41.37 22.74 3.67
N LEU A 28 42.00 21.83 4.44
CA LEU A 28 43.34 22.08 4.98
C LEU A 28 44.42 22.05 3.89
N GLY A 29 44.33 21.16 2.90
CA GLY A 29 45.26 21.09 1.77
C GLY A 29 45.33 22.40 0.97
N ALA A 30 44.17 22.98 0.66
CA ALA A 30 44.08 24.27 -0.04
C ALA A 30 44.62 25.46 0.79
N ARG A 31 44.53 25.41 2.12
CA ARG A 31 45.00 26.47 3.01
C ARG A 31 46.52 26.44 3.24
N ILE A 32 47.14 25.26 3.20
CA ILE A 32 48.59 25.10 3.36
C ILE A 32 49.35 25.51 2.08
N GLN A 33 48.68 25.52 0.92
CA GLN A 33 49.32 25.76 -0.38
C GLN A 33 49.17 27.21 -0.92
N ALA A 34 48.42 28.08 -0.24
CA ALA A 34 48.11 29.45 -0.68
C ALA A 34 49.16 30.51 -0.31
N ARG A 35 50.46 30.27 -0.62
CA ARG A 35 51.54 31.27 -0.48
C ARG A 35 52.00 31.90 -1.81
N GLY A 36 51.32 31.69 -2.93
CA GLY A 36 51.69 32.30 -4.22
C GLY A 36 50.54 33.01 -4.94
N GLY A 37 50.69 34.31 -5.23
CA GLY A 37 50.02 34.97 -6.37
C GLY A 37 48.48 35.11 -6.42
N HIS A 38 48.04 36.14 -7.15
CA HIS A 38 46.62 36.43 -7.43
C HIS A 38 45.92 35.24 -8.14
N ASP A 39 46.63 34.55 -9.03
CA ASP A 39 46.13 33.43 -9.82
C ASP A 39 45.82 32.18 -8.96
N GLN A 40 46.59 31.89 -7.90
CA GLN A 40 46.26 30.78 -6.99
C GLN A 40 45.07 31.12 -6.09
N THR A 41 44.87 32.40 -5.77
CA THR A 41 43.71 32.85 -5.00
C THR A 41 42.42 32.72 -5.83
N GLN A 42 42.49 33.01 -7.13
CA GLN A 42 41.38 32.80 -8.06
C GLN A 42 41.11 31.31 -8.30
N ALA A 43 42.16 30.50 -8.55
CA ALA A 43 42.02 29.05 -8.67
C ALA A 43 41.43 28.39 -7.41
N ALA A 44 41.81 28.86 -6.21
CA ALA A 44 41.23 28.39 -4.95
C ALA A 44 39.74 28.75 -4.80
N ARG A 45 39.32 29.93 -5.28
CA ARG A 45 37.89 30.33 -5.30
C ARG A 45 37.08 29.53 -6.30
N ASP A 46 37.63 29.26 -7.48
CA ASP A 46 36.97 28.46 -8.51
C ASP A 46 36.83 27.00 -8.06
N ALA A 47 37.86 26.45 -7.42
CA ALA A 47 37.82 25.15 -6.79
C ALA A 47 36.78 25.09 -5.64
N ALA A 48 36.76 26.10 -4.76
CA ALA A 48 35.78 26.17 -3.68
C ALA A 48 34.32 26.27 -4.20
N THR A 49 34.09 27.03 -5.27
CA THR A 49 32.77 27.17 -5.89
C THR A 49 32.33 25.86 -6.57
N THR A 50 33.27 25.19 -7.23
CA THR A 50 33.03 23.88 -7.86
C THR A 50 32.68 22.83 -6.80
N VAL A 51 33.44 22.78 -5.70
CA VAL A 51 33.18 21.88 -4.58
C VAL A 51 31.84 22.20 -3.92
N ALA A 52 31.55 23.47 -3.61
CA ALA A 52 30.27 23.85 -3.01
C ALA A 52 29.07 23.47 -3.90
N THR A 53 29.20 23.66 -5.22
CA THR A 53 28.17 23.27 -6.19
C THR A 53 28.01 21.75 -6.25
N ALA A 54 29.11 21.00 -6.25
CA ALA A 54 29.09 19.54 -6.21
C ALA A 54 28.46 19.02 -4.92
N THR A 55 28.82 19.60 -3.76
CA THR A 55 28.24 19.24 -2.45
C THR A 55 26.75 19.56 -2.40
N ALA A 56 26.32 20.72 -2.90
CA ALA A 56 24.90 21.07 -2.96
C ALA A 56 24.11 20.07 -3.82
N ARG A 57 24.66 19.66 -4.98
CA ARG A 57 24.03 18.63 -5.83
C ARG A 57 23.96 17.28 -5.12
N GLN A 58 25.05 16.86 -4.49
CA GLN A 58 25.10 15.59 -3.75
C GLN A 58 24.08 15.56 -2.61
N ALA A 59 24.00 16.63 -1.81
CA ALA A 59 23.03 16.74 -0.72
C ALA A 59 21.57 16.70 -1.21
N MET A 60 21.28 17.31 -2.37
CA MET A 60 19.96 17.21 -2.99
C MET A 60 19.64 15.79 -3.46
N ILE A 61 20.61 15.08 -4.05
CA ILE A 61 20.46 13.69 -4.48
C ILE A 61 20.18 12.79 -3.26
N GLU A 62 20.97 12.91 -2.19
CA GLU A 62 20.78 12.16 -0.94
C GLU A 62 19.40 12.41 -0.32
N ARG A 63 18.97 13.67 -0.27
CA ARG A 63 17.63 14.03 0.24
C ARG A 63 16.53 13.38 -0.58
N ARG A 64 16.63 13.39 -1.92
CA ARG A 64 15.63 12.75 -2.80
C ARG A 64 15.50 11.26 -2.52
N TRP A 65 16.63 10.57 -2.36
CA TRP A 65 16.61 9.13 -2.07
C TRP A 65 16.08 8.81 -0.68
N ALA A 66 16.41 9.63 0.32
CA ALA A 66 15.85 9.50 1.65
C ALA A 66 14.32 9.64 1.64
N THR A 67 13.78 10.64 0.94
CA THR A 67 12.33 10.84 0.79
C THR A 67 11.67 9.67 0.06
N LEU A 68 12.26 9.17 -1.04
CA LEU A 68 11.71 8.02 -1.75
C LEU A 68 11.71 6.75 -0.89
N ALA A 69 12.76 6.53 -0.11
CA ALA A 69 12.83 5.40 0.81
C ALA A 69 11.74 5.49 1.89
N GLU A 70 11.45 6.68 2.41
CA GLU A 70 10.38 6.88 3.38
C GLU A 70 9.00 6.64 2.79
N TYR A 71 8.77 7.10 1.56
CA TYR A 71 7.54 6.82 0.81
C TYR A 71 7.31 5.32 0.60
N LEU A 72 8.36 4.58 0.20
CA LEU A 72 8.30 3.12 0.09
C LEU A 72 8.00 2.47 1.46
N ARG A 73 8.64 2.89 2.55
CA ARG A 73 8.32 2.35 3.88
C ARG A 73 6.88 2.60 4.28
N ALA A 74 6.36 3.80 4.04
CA ALA A 74 4.98 4.15 4.33
C ALA A 74 3.98 3.31 3.51
N ALA A 75 4.27 3.07 2.23
CA ALA A 75 3.42 2.25 1.37
C ALA A 75 3.38 0.78 1.83
N ALA A 76 4.54 0.20 2.15
CA ALA A 76 4.64 -1.16 2.69
C ALA A 76 3.94 -1.29 4.06
N ALA A 77 4.13 -0.28 4.92
CA ALA A 77 3.49 -0.20 6.22
C ALA A 77 1.95 -0.19 6.13
N LEU A 78 1.39 0.56 5.19
CA LEU A 78 -0.06 0.60 4.97
C LEU A 78 -0.58 -0.70 4.34
N HIS A 79 0.12 -1.23 3.33
CA HIS A 79 -0.23 -2.50 2.70
C HIS A 79 -0.28 -3.65 3.71
N GLU A 80 0.73 -3.75 4.57
CA GLU A 80 0.79 -4.75 5.64
C GLU A 80 -0.34 -4.59 6.66
N SER A 81 -0.65 -3.34 7.06
CA SER A 81 -1.77 -3.08 7.98
C SER A 81 -3.12 -3.50 7.38
N ALA A 82 -3.34 -3.21 6.09
CA ALA A 82 -4.53 -3.67 5.37
C ALA A 82 -4.62 -5.20 5.29
N ASN A 83 -3.50 -5.89 5.04
CA ASN A 83 -3.45 -7.35 5.05
C ASN A 83 -3.78 -7.93 6.43
N ARG A 84 -3.29 -7.33 7.52
CA ARG A 84 -3.66 -7.74 8.88
C ARG A 84 -5.15 -7.55 9.17
N LEU A 85 -5.71 -6.42 8.75
CA LEU A 85 -7.14 -6.14 8.88
C LEU A 85 -7.98 -7.19 8.14
N TYR A 86 -7.59 -7.53 6.90
CA TYR A 86 -8.24 -8.59 6.13
C TYR A 86 -8.06 -9.98 6.76
N ALA A 87 -6.85 -10.35 7.17
CA ALA A 87 -6.54 -11.66 7.76
C ALA A 87 -7.37 -11.92 9.04
N LEU A 88 -7.51 -10.90 9.90
CA LEU A 88 -8.35 -10.97 11.09
C LEU A 88 -9.80 -11.34 10.74
N SER A 89 -10.32 -10.77 9.65
CA SER A 89 -11.68 -11.06 9.18
C SER A 89 -11.78 -12.43 8.51
N ALA A 90 -10.74 -12.88 7.80
CA ALA A 90 -10.70 -14.22 7.21
C ALA A 90 -10.71 -15.31 8.30
N ASP A 91 -10.07 -15.06 9.45
CA ASP A 91 -10.15 -15.97 10.60
C ASP A 91 -11.56 -16.05 11.18
N VAL A 92 -12.32 -14.95 11.20
CA VAL A 92 -13.77 -14.94 11.55
C VAL A 92 -14.59 -15.80 10.57
N ARG A 93 -14.25 -15.79 9.27
CA ARG A 93 -14.91 -16.64 8.26
C ARG A 93 -14.74 -18.13 8.58
N VAL A 94 -13.56 -18.54 9.06
CA VAL A 94 -13.20 -19.93 9.39
C VAL A 94 -13.71 -20.35 10.77
N ALA A 95 -13.57 -19.50 11.79
CA ALA A 95 -13.93 -19.81 13.18
C ALA A 95 -15.41 -19.60 13.50
N GLY A 96 -16.15 -18.85 12.67
CA GLY A 96 -17.59 -18.64 12.82
C GLY A 96 -18.02 -17.72 13.97
N SER A 97 -17.09 -16.98 14.59
CA SER A 97 -17.35 -16.05 15.70
C SER A 97 -16.71 -14.70 15.45
N LEU A 98 -17.46 -13.62 15.74
CA LEU A 98 -17.14 -12.22 15.48
C LEU A 98 -16.18 -11.57 16.51
N ILE A 99 -15.70 -12.35 17.49
CA ILE A 99 -14.92 -11.80 18.61
C ILE A 99 -13.46 -11.65 18.17
N THR A 100 -13.07 -10.44 17.81
CA THR A 100 -11.65 -10.06 17.74
C THR A 100 -11.43 -8.76 18.51
N VAL A 101 -10.73 -8.88 19.64
CA VAL A 101 -10.40 -7.82 20.60
C VAL A 101 -9.63 -6.65 19.96
N ASP A 102 -9.00 -6.87 18.79
CA ASP A 102 -8.08 -5.92 18.16
C ASP A 102 -8.68 -5.12 16.99
N GLY A 103 -9.95 -5.33 16.63
CA GLY A 103 -10.58 -4.71 15.44
C GLY A 103 -10.47 -3.18 15.38
N PRO A 104 -10.92 -2.43 16.41
CA PRO A 104 -10.82 -0.97 16.44
C PRO A 104 -9.37 -0.45 16.45
N ALA A 105 -8.44 -1.20 17.05
CA ALA A 105 -7.03 -0.82 17.07
C ALA A 105 -6.38 -0.96 15.69
N LEU A 106 -6.75 -2.00 14.94
CA LEU A 106 -6.29 -2.20 13.57
C LEU A 106 -6.89 -1.18 12.59
N GLU A 107 -8.15 -0.79 12.76
CA GLU A 107 -8.75 0.31 11.96
C GLU A 107 -8.01 1.63 12.19
N ALA A 108 -7.67 1.94 13.45
CA ALA A 108 -6.86 3.11 13.78
C ALA A 108 -5.44 3.03 13.18
N ASP A 109 -4.79 1.86 13.21
CA ASP A 109 -3.48 1.64 12.58
C ASP A 109 -3.55 1.87 11.05
N VAL A 110 -4.57 1.32 10.36
CA VAL A 110 -4.75 1.54 8.92
C VAL A 110 -4.89 3.03 8.61
N GLU A 111 -5.71 3.76 9.36
CA GLU A 111 -5.93 5.19 9.14
C GLU A 111 -4.69 6.03 9.46
N GLU A 112 -3.95 5.70 10.53
CA GLU A 112 -2.66 6.33 10.83
C GLU A 112 -1.67 6.13 9.68
N ARG A 113 -1.54 4.90 9.17
CA ARG A 113 -0.63 4.58 8.06
C ARG A 113 -1.09 5.20 6.75
N ARG A 114 -2.40 5.38 6.54
CA ARG A 114 -2.95 6.10 5.40
C ARG A 114 -2.49 7.55 5.39
N HIS A 115 -2.57 8.23 6.54
CA HIS A 115 -2.06 9.58 6.69
C HIS A 115 -0.54 9.66 6.49
N ALA A 116 0.22 8.73 7.07
CA ALA A 116 1.67 8.67 6.88
C ALA A 116 2.06 8.53 5.41
N LEU A 117 1.35 7.68 4.65
CA LEU A 117 1.57 7.54 3.21
C LEU A 117 1.25 8.83 2.45
N LEU A 118 0.17 9.54 2.78
CA LEU A 118 -0.16 10.81 2.13
C LEU A 118 0.94 11.87 2.32
N TYR A 119 1.49 11.98 3.53
CA TYR A 119 2.61 12.89 3.80
C TYR A 119 3.87 12.48 3.02
N ALA A 120 4.26 11.21 3.08
CA ALA A 120 5.44 10.72 2.39
C ALA A 120 5.30 10.82 0.86
N TYR A 121 4.09 10.62 0.32
CA TYR A 121 3.77 10.82 -1.08
C TYR A 121 3.96 12.28 -1.51
N ALA A 122 3.43 13.24 -0.75
CA ALA A 122 3.55 14.66 -1.08
C ALA A 122 5.03 15.09 -1.15
N GLU A 123 5.87 14.59 -0.24
CA GLU A 123 7.31 14.85 -0.29
C GLU A 123 7.97 14.15 -1.49
N ALA A 124 7.63 12.88 -1.74
CA ALA A 124 8.20 12.10 -2.84
C ALA A 124 7.82 12.65 -4.22
N GLU A 125 6.59 13.13 -4.41
CA GLU A 125 6.12 13.73 -5.66
C GLU A 125 6.93 15.00 -6.01
N LEU A 126 7.21 15.83 -5.00
CA LEU A 126 8.02 17.04 -5.15
C LEU A 126 9.50 16.71 -5.42
N GLY A 127 10.03 15.68 -4.75
CA GLY A 127 11.43 15.27 -4.84
C GLY A 127 11.77 14.42 -6.07
N ALA A 128 10.80 13.70 -6.62
CA ALA A 128 11.03 12.72 -7.68
C ALA A 128 11.42 13.38 -9.02
N PRO A 129 12.36 12.77 -9.78
CA PRO A 129 12.57 13.10 -11.19
C PRO A 129 11.27 13.02 -11.99
N ALA A 130 11.15 13.82 -13.06
CA ALA A 130 9.91 13.95 -13.82
C ALA A 130 9.44 12.60 -14.38
N GLU A 131 10.37 11.76 -14.82
CA GLU A 131 10.14 10.41 -15.33
C GLU A 131 9.64 9.42 -14.27
N MET A 132 9.90 9.66 -12.98
CA MET A 132 9.48 8.79 -11.88
C MET A 132 8.15 9.21 -11.24
N ARG A 133 7.70 10.46 -11.42
CA ARG A 133 6.45 10.96 -10.81
C ARG A 133 5.22 10.09 -11.14
N PRO A 134 5.02 9.59 -12.38
CA PRO A 134 3.90 8.70 -12.66
C PRO A 134 3.95 7.41 -11.84
N LEU A 135 5.14 6.85 -11.62
CA LEU A 135 5.33 5.62 -10.83
C LEU A 135 5.09 5.86 -9.34
N VAL A 136 5.49 7.04 -8.82
CA VAL A 136 5.16 7.47 -7.46
C VAL A 136 3.64 7.64 -7.28
N SER A 137 2.93 8.16 -8.28
CA SER A 137 1.46 8.24 -8.23
C SER A 137 0.80 6.86 -8.32
N ASP A 138 1.25 6.01 -9.24
CA ASP A 138 0.68 4.67 -9.45
C ASP A 138 0.81 3.82 -8.19
N LEU A 139 1.97 3.83 -7.52
CA LEU A 139 2.12 3.11 -6.25
C LEU A 139 1.10 3.58 -5.19
N LYS A 140 0.90 4.89 -5.03
CA LYS A 140 -0.08 5.44 -4.09
C LYS A 140 -1.49 4.95 -4.42
N ASP A 141 -1.88 5.07 -5.69
CA ASP A 141 -3.22 4.70 -6.15
C ASP A 141 -3.49 3.21 -5.95
N ARG A 142 -2.52 2.35 -6.27
CA ARG A 142 -2.65 0.90 -6.06
C ARG A 142 -2.61 0.50 -4.59
N THR A 143 -1.81 1.17 -3.75
CA THR A 143 -1.86 0.93 -2.29
C THR A 143 -3.23 1.31 -1.72
N PHE A 144 -3.81 2.45 -2.10
CA PHE A 144 -5.14 2.82 -1.63
C PHE A 144 -6.24 1.90 -2.16
N PHE A 145 -6.16 1.51 -3.42
CA PHE A 145 -7.09 0.52 -3.97
C PHE A 145 -7.05 -0.79 -3.17
N HIS A 146 -5.85 -1.30 -2.85
CA HIS A 146 -5.69 -2.50 -2.01
C HIS A 146 -6.31 -2.34 -0.61
N VAL A 147 -6.09 -1.20 0.03
CA VAL A 147 -6.69 -0.88 1.34
C VAL A 147 -8.22 -0.88 1.25
N GLU A 148 -8.79 -0.21 0.24
CA GLU A 148 -10.24 -0.17 0.02
C GLU A 148 -10.82 -1.57 -0.20
N GLN A 149 -10.16 -2.41 -1.00
CA GLN A 149 -10.61 -3.79 -1.21
C GLN A 149 -10.52 -4.63 0.07
N SER A 150 -9.47 -4.41 0.89
CA SER A 150 -9.27 -5.11 2.15
C SER A 150 -10.35 -4.76 3.18
N ILE A 151 -10.68 -3.47 3.32
CA ILE A 151 -11.78 -2.98 4.18
C ILE A 151 -13.11 -3.56 3.69
N ARG A 152 -13.41 -3.43 2.40
CA ARG A 152 -14.65 -3.96 1.82
C ARG A 152 -14.80 -5.47 2.03
N ALA A 153 -13.72 -6.23 1.86
CA ALA A 153 -13.71 -7.66 2.09
C ALA A 153 -14.00 -8.00 3.55
N ARG A 154 -13.37 -7.28 4.49
CA ARG A 154 -13.62 -7.42 5.92
C ARG A 154 -15.08 -7.14 6.28
N ASP A 155 -15.65 -6.07 5.75
CA ASP A 155 -17.03 -5.68 6.04
C ASP A 155 -18.03 -6.68 5.46
N LEU A 156 -17.76 -7.18 4.25
CA LEU A 156 -18.54 -8.25 3.63
C LEU A 156 -18.50 -9.55 4.45
N ILE A 157 -17.32 -9.96 4.92
CA ILE A 157 -17.19 -11.15 5.79
C ILE A 157 -17.98 -10.95 7.10
N SER A 158 -17.89 -9.76 7.69
CA SER A 158 -18.62 -9.41 8.91
C SER A 158 -20.14 -9.45 8.69
N ALA A 159 -20.64 -8.88 7.59
CA ALA A 159 -22.04 -8.92 7.23
C ALA A 159 -22.54 -10.36 7.01
N HIS A 160 -21.74 -11.20 6.35
CA HIS A 160 -22.04 -12.63 6.19
C HIS A 160 -22.12 -13.37 7.53
N ALA A 161 -21.22 -13.07 8.46
CA ALA A 161 -21.23 -13.67 9.80
C ALA A 161 -22.49 -13.29 10.59
N VAL A 162 -22.90 -12.01 10.53
CA VAL A 162 -24.15 -11.53 11.14
C VAL A 162 -25.37 -12.25 10.54
N LEU A 163 -25.48 -12.30 9.20
CA LEU A 163 -26.58 -12.97 8.53
C LEU A 163 -26.63 -14.47 8.86
N ARG A 164 -25.48 -15.14 8.92
CA ARG A 164 -25.38 -16.54 9.34
C ARG A 164 -25.88 -16.73 10.78
N GLY A 165 -25.49 -15.84 11.70
CA GLY A 165 -25.94 -15.86 13.08
C GLY A 165 -27.46 -15.69 13.21
N LEU A 166 -28.04 -14.75 12.47
CA LEU A 166 -29.49 -14.54 12.41
C LEU A 166 -30.22 -15.76 11.83
N ALA A 167 -29.72 -16.33 10.73
CA ALA A 167 -30.29 -17.53 10.13
C ALA A 167 -30.27 -18.73 11.08
N ALA A 168 -29.17 -18.90 11.84
CA ALA A 168 -29.05 -19.96 12.84
C ALA A 168 -30.02 -19.76 14.02
N ALA A 169 -30.21 -18.51 14.47
CA ALA A 169 -31.10 -18.19 15.59
C ALA A 169 -32.60 -18.25 15.22
N GLN A 170 -32.96 -17.82 14.02
CA GLN A 170 -34.35 -17.71 13.57
C GLN A 170 -34.84 -18.94 12.78
N GLY A 171 -33.93 -19.80 12.33
CA GLY A 171 -34.23 -21.00 11.56
C GLY A 171 -34.27 -20.78 10.05
N GLN A 172 -34.22 -21.87 9.28
CA GLN A 172 -34.02 -21.87 7.83
C GLN A 172 -35.14 -21.18 7.04
N ASP A 173 -36.38 -21.26 7.52
CA ASP A 173 -37.55 -20.70 6.83
C ASP A 173 -37.89 -19.28 7.25
N SER A 174 -37.12 -18.71 8.19
CA SER A 174 -37.20 -17.29 8.55
C SER A 174 -36.72 -16.38 7.40
N PRO A 175 -37.05 -15.08 7.43
CA PRO A 175 -36.44 -14.09 6.55
C PRO A 175 -34.91 -14.20 6.48
N ALA A 176 -34.24 -14.27 7.63
CA ALA A 176 -32.79 -14.41 7.71
C ALA A 176 -32.28 -15.72 7.09
N GLY A 177 -32.98 -16.84 7.30
CA GLY A 177 -32.63 -18.13 6.69
C GLY A 177 -32.78 -18.14 5.18
N ARG A 178 -33.85 -17.53 4.65
CA ARG A 178 -34.06 -17.36 3.20
C ARG A 178 -33.02 -16.43 2.58
N ALA A 179 -32.74 -15.30 3.22
CA ALA A 179 -31.70 -14.37 2.79
C ALA A 179 -30.32 -15.01 2.80
N HIS A 180 -29.98 -15.76 3.86
CA HIS A 180 -28.71 -16.48 3.93
C HIS A 180 -28.55 -17.45 2.76
N ARG A 181 -29.58 -18.27 2.48
CA ARG A 181 -29.57 -19.16 1.31
C ARG A 181 -29.41 -18.38 0.01
N ALA A 182 -30.20 -17.33 -0.22
CA ALA A 182 -30.15 -16.56 -1.46
C ALA A 182 -28.76 -15.94 -1.72
N VAL A 183 -28.10 -15.40 -0.67
CA VAL A 183 -26.75 -14.80 -0.80
C VAL A 183 -25.65 -15.86 -0.94
N THR A 184 -25.81 -17.07 -0.39
CA THR A 184 -24.78 -18.13 -0.50
C THR A 184 -24.99 -19.12 -1.63
N THR A 185 -26.17 -19.13 -2.27
CA THR A 185 -26.50 -20.06 -3.37
C THR A 185 -25.54 -19.96 -4.56
N PRO A 186 -25.06 -18.77 -4.97
CA PRO A 186 -24.04 -18.64 -6.01
C PRO A 186 -22.68 -19.27 -5.62
N SER A 187 -22.44 -19.52 -4.33
CA SER A 187 -21.18 -20.07 -3.80
C SER A 187 -21.22 -21.59 -3.57
N ALA A 188 -22.33 -22.27 -3.88
CA ALA A 188 -22.43 -23.73 -3.80
C ALA A 188 -21.70 -24.38 -4.99
N PRO A 189 -21.10 -25.58 -4.83
CA PRO A 189 -20.27 -26.22 -5.84
C PRO A 189 -21.16 -26.85 -6.93
N PHE A 190 -21.78 -26.01 -7.75
CA PHE A 190 -22.28 -26.38 -9.07
C PHE A 190 -21.33 -25.75 -10.10
N PRO A 191 -21.07 -26.40 -11.24
CA PRO A 191 -20.05 -25.94 -12.18
C PRO A 191 -20.42 -24.54 -12.64
N VAL A 192 -19.59 -23.57 -12.24
CA VAL A 192 -19.74 -22.14 -12.53
C VAL A 192 -19.69 -21.86 -14.04
N ASP A 193 -19.18 -22.82 -14.82
CA ASP A 193 -18.96 -22.74 -16.27
C ASP A 193 -20.22 -22.47 -17.11
N ASP A 194 -21.43 -22.76 -16.62
CA ASP A 194 -22.71 -22.50 -17.33
C ASP A 194 -23.50 -21.31 -16.77
N THR A 195 -22.96 -20.57 -15.79
CA THR A 195 -23.69 -19.45 -15.18
C THR A 195 -23.66 -18.23 -16.11
N THR A 196 -24.79 -17.88 -16.70
CA THR A 196 -24.84 -16.69 -17.57
C THR A 196 -24.89 -15.41 -16.75
N ARG A 197 -24.54 -14.27 -17.38
CA ARG A 197 -24.72 -12.95 -16.78
C ARG A 197 -26.18 -12.68 -16.37
N GLU A 198 -27.14 -13.26 -17.08
CA GLU A 198 -28.57 -13.14 -16.76
C GLU A 198 -28.95 -13.95 -15.52
N ASP A 199 -28.33 -15.11 -15.29
CA ASP A 199 -28.50 -15.90 -14.07
C ASP A 199 -27.94 -15.17 -12.85
N LEU A 200 -26.73 -14.59 -12.97
CA LEU A 200 -26.14 -13.75 -11.93
C LEU A 200 -27.02 -12.52 -11.59
N ALA A 201 -27.55 -11.84 -12.61
CA ALA A 201 -28.45 -10.70 -12.41
C ALA A 201 -29.77 -11.09 -11.72
N ARG A 202 -30.31 -12.27 -12.05
CA ARG A 202 -31.50 -12.83 -11.41
C ARG A 202 -31.23 -13.17 -9.95
N TRP A 203 -30.15 -13.91 -9.66
CA TRP A 203 -29.75 -14.23 -8.29
C TRP A 203 -29.49 -12.99 -7.45
N ARG A 204 -28.87 -11.97 -8.03
CA ARG A 204 -28.70 -10.68 -7.35
C ARG A 204 -30.04 -10.04 -6.99
N THR A 205 -31.00 -10.08 -7.90
CA THR A 205 -32.35 -9.56 -7.62
C THR A 205 -33.05 -10.35 -6.51
N GLU A 206 -32.90 -11.67 -6.50
CA GLU A 206 -33.45 -12.56 -5.47
C GLU A 206 -32.79 -12.33 -4.11
N ALA A 207 -31.46 -12.19 -4.08
CA ALA A 207 -30.70 -11.87 -2.88
C ALA A 207 -31.11 -10.51 -2.29
N VAL A 208 -31.20 -9.47 -3.12
CA VAL A 208 -31.67 -8.12 -2.70
C VAL A 208 -33.05 -8.22 -2.05
N ARG A 209 -34.02 -8.86 -2.73
CA ARG A 209 -35.39 -9.00 -2.21
C ARG A 209 -35.43 -9.80 -0.91
N ALA A 210 -34.63 -10.85 -0.79
CA ALA A 210 -34.59 -11.64 0.43
C ALA A 210 -33.98 -10.85 1.61
N LEU A 211 -32.99 -9.99 1.34
CA LEU A 211 -32.36 -9.13 2.35
C LEU A 211 -33.29 -8.01 2.83
N GLU A 212 -34.22 -7.52 2.00
CA GLU A 212 -35.21 -6.50 2.40
C GLU A 212 -36.12 -6.98 3.56
N ASP A 213 -36.34 -8.29 3.67
CA ASP A 213 -37.17 -8.87 4.74
C ASP A 213 -36.42 -9.02 6.09
N VAL A 214 -35.09 -8.81 6.12
CA VAL A 214 -34.25 -8.98 7.32
C VAL A 214 -34.06 -7.64 8.03
N ARG A 215 -34.89 -7.37 9.05
CA ARG A 215 -34.95 -6.07 9.73
C ARG A 215 -33.76 -5.79 10.65
N GLU A 216 -33.03 -6.83 11.04
CA GLU A 216 -31.89 -6.76 11.96
C GLU A 216 -30.59 -6.35 11.26
N LEU A 217 -30.54 -6.39 9.94
CA LEU A 217 -29.38 -5.91 9.17
C LEU A 217 -29.43 -4.39 9.03
N THR A 218 -28.27 -3.75 9.13
CA THR A 218 -28.13 -2.34 8.75
C THR A 218 -28.24 -2.19 7.24
N PHE A 219 -28.58 -0.97 6.78
CA PHE A 219 -28.58 -0.66 5.34
C PHE A 219 -27.26 -1.02 4.67
N GLU A 220 -26.13 -0.71 5.32
CA GLU A 220 -24.79 -1.00 4.82
C GLU A 220 -24.51 -2.50 4.71
N GLN A 221 -24.88 -3.29 5.72
CA GLN A 221 -24.74 -4.75 5.69
C GLN A 221 -25.58 -5.37 4.56
N SER A 222 -26.84 -4.94 4.42
CA SER A 222 -27.72 -5.40 3.34
C SER A 222 -27.17 -4.99 1.97
N HIS A 223 -26.60 -3.79 1.84
CA HIS A 223 -26.00 -3.32 0.59
C HIS A 223 -24.75 -4.13 0.21
N LEU A 224 -23.88 -4.43 1.18
CA LEU A 224 -22.69 -5.26 0.99
C LEU A 224 -23.07 -6.68 0.56
N LEU A 225 -24.04 -7.30 1.24
CA LEU A 225 -24.51 -8.66 0.94
C LEU A 225 -25.27 -8.75 -0.40
N ALA A 226 -25.95 -7.68 -0.79
CA ALA A 226 -26.63 -7.57 -2.09
C ALA A 226 -25.66 -7.43 -3.26
N TYR A 227 -24.45 -6.93 -3.00
CA TYR A 227 -23.32 -7.02 -3.92
C TYR A 227 -22.74 -8.44 -3.82
N LEU A 228 -23.46 -9.42 -4.38
CA LEU A 228 -22.83 -10.66 -4.83
C LEU A 228 -21.72 -10.24 -5.78
N PRO A 229 -20.45 -10.43 -5.42
CA PRO A 229 -19.40 -10.04 -6.34
C PRO A 229 -19.47 -11.03 -7.51
N GLU A 230 -19.31 -10.52 -8.74
CA GLU A 230 -19.18 -11.39 -9.94
C GLU A 230 -17.95 -12.32 -9.82
N GLU A 231 -17.05 -12.03 -8.86
CA GLU A 231 -15.82 -12.74 -8.51
C GLU A 231 -15.70 -12.88 -6.99
N ASP A 232 -15.06 -13.93 -6.47
CA ASP A 232 -14.78 -14.04 -5.02
C ASP A 232 -14.00 -12.80 -4.53
N GLN A 233 -14.54 -12.05 -3.56
CA GLN A 233 -13.88 -10.85 -2.99
C GLN A 233 -12.46 -11.17 -2.46
N THR A 234 -12.19 -12.42 -2.09
CA THR A 234 -10.85 -12.92 -1.77
C THR A 234 -9.89 -12.74 -2.96
N LEU A 235 -10.33 -13.09 -4.18
CA LEU A 235 -9.56 -12.94 -5.41
C LEU A 235 -9.30 -11.46 -5.72
N ILE A 236 -10.29 -10.59 -5.52
CA ILE A 236 -10.15 -9.14 -5.72
C ILE A 236 -9.06 -8.56 -4.80
N VAL A 237 -9.01 -8.98 -3.53
CA VAL A 237 -7.97 -8.55 -2.58
C VAL A 237 -6.59 -9.08 -3.00
N ILE A 238 -6.49 -10.34 -3.45
CA ILE A 238 -5.24 -10.92 -3.94
C ILE A 238 -4.74 -10.15 -5.18
N GLU A 239 -5.61 -9.93 -6.16
CA GLU A 239 -5.27 -9.19 -7.37
C GLU A 239 -4.86 -7.74 -7.06
N ALA A 240 -5.54 -7.08 -6.12
CA ALA A 240 -5.15 -5.76 -5.66
C ALA A 240 -3.74 -5.76 -5.02
N GLY A 241 -3.41 -6.81 -4.28
CA GLY A 241 -2.08 -7.03 -3.70
C GLY A 241 -1.00 -7.26 -4.77
N ASP A 242 -1.30 -8.07 -5.79
CA ASP A 242 -0.39 -8.31 -6.91
C ASP A 242 -0.13 -7.01 -7.70
N ARG A 243 -1.20 -6.25 -7.98
CA ARG A 243 -1.09 -4.94 -8.63
C ARG A 243 -0.27 -3.96 -7.80
N TYR A 244 -0.38 -3.96 -6.47
CA TYR A 244 0.50 -3.18 -5.60
C TYR A 244 1.97 -3.59 -5.75
N ALA A 245 2.25 -4.90 -5.73
CA ALA A 245 3.61 -5.42 -5.87
C ALA A 245 4.25 -5.06 -7.22
N GLU A 246 3.48 -5.08 -8.31
CA GLU A 246 3.92 -4.63 -9.63
C GLU A 246 4.34 -3.16 -9.64
N ALA A 247 3.53 -2.26 -9.06
CA ALA A 247 3.87 -0.83 -9.00
C ALA A 247 5.08 -0.56 -8.09
N TRP A 248 5.20 -1.31 -7.00
CA TRP A 248 6.37 -1.27 -6.13
C TRP A 248 7.64 -1.62 -6.90
N GLU A 249 7.65 -2.77 -7.58
CA GLU A 249 8.79 -3.23 -8.38
C GLU A 249 9.13 -2.23 -9.49
N ALA A 250 8.13 -1.71 -10.21
CA ALA A 250 8.34 -0.71 -11.25
C ALA A 250 9.05 0.55 -10.72
N LEU A 251 8.62 1.06 -9.55
CA LEU A 251 9.24 2.22 -8.93
C LEU A 251 10.67 1.93 -8.43
N VAL A 252 10.91 0.76 -7.84
CA VAL A 252 12.24 0.34 -7.38
C VAL A 252 13.20 0.13 -8.56
N VAL A 253 12.74 -0.46 -9.66
CA VAL A 253 13.53 -0.63 -10.88
C VAL A 253 13.90 0.72 -11.47
N ALA A 254 12.96 1.65 -11.58
CA ALA A 254 13.22 3.01 -12.07
C ALA A 254 14.23 3.73 -11.17
N ALA A 255 14.05 3.69 -9.84
CA ALA A 255 14.97 4.26 -8.87
C ALA A 255 16.41 3.74 -9.05
N ARG A 256 16.58 2.42 -9.26
CA ARG A 256 17.89 1.80 -9.50
C ARG A 256 18.52 2.24 -10.83
N GLN A 257 17.73 2.37 -11.88
CA GLN A 257 18.21 2.84 -13.17
C GLN A 257 18.71 4.30 -13.07
N THR A 258 17.96 5.15 -12.36
CA THR A 258 18.37 6.54 -12.09
C THR A 258 19.64 6.58 -11.23
N LEU A 259 19.78 5.71 -10.22
CA LEU A 259 21.04 5.61 -9.45
C LEU A 259 22.23 5.21 -10.33
N ARG A 260 22.07 4.19 -11.19
CA ARG A 260 23.15 3.71 -12.08
C ARG A 260 23.59 4.73 -13.11
N THR A 261 22.67 5.54 -13.63
CA THR A 261 22.99 6.61 -14.59
C THR A 261 23.68 7.81 -13.94
N HIS A 262 23.62 7.92 -12.60
CA HIS A 262 24.19 9.02 -11.83
C HIS A 262 25.38 8.59 -10.94
N SER A 263 25.82 7.33 -11.03
CA SER A 263 27.10 6.86 -10.46
C SER A 263 28.26 7.25 -11.39
N PRO A 264 29.28 7.98 -10.90
CA PRO A 264 30.49 8.30 -11.67
C PRO A 264 31.37 7.07 -11.95
#